data_AF-N9TYW8-F1
#
_entry.id   AF-N9TYW8-F1
#
_cell.length_a   1.000
_cell.length_b   1.000
_cell.length_c   1.000
_cell.angle_alpha   90.00
_cell.angle_beta   90.00
_cell.angle_gamma   90.00
#
_symmetry.space_group_name_H-M   'P 1'
#
loop_
_entity.id
_entity.type
_entity.pdbx_description
1 polymer ?
#
loop_
_entity_poly.entity_id
_entity_poly.type
_entity_poly.pdbx_seq_one_letter_code
_entity_poly.pdbx_strand_id
1 'polypeptide(L)'
;MLAACAWQPPTQDLVNPYLHEGEIVAPAGPSVRTSAGFCLEPLAQGGVVTQRCYSDPVTQLVWWQGQLRSGERCLDHNGGLLRLTHCDQALRWVWRLGSLQASNTKQCLDVAGNRNREGTPLRLADCYGGANQNFSLGEAG
;
A
#
# COMPACT_ATOMS: atom_id res chain seq x y z
N MET A 1 -13.48 21.52 20.22
CA MET A 1 -12.99 20.14 19.99
C MET A 1 -13.05 19.91 18.48
N LEU A 2 -11.91 19.99 17.79
CA LEU A 2 -11.86 19.89 16.32
C LEU A 2 -11.67 18.42 15.95
N ALA A 3 -12.68 17.81 15.33
CA ALA A 3 -12.57 16.49 14.72
C ALA A 3 -11.79 16.64 13.41
N ALA A 4 -10.63 16.00 13.31
CA ALA A 4 -9.92 15.86 12.04
C ALA A 4 -10.72 14.89 11.16
N CYS A 5 -11.28 15.41 10.06
CA CYS A 5 -11.89 14.57 9.03
C CYS A 5 -10.77 13.76 8.34
N ALA A 6 -10.69 12.46 8.63
CA ALA A 6 -9.94 11.54 7.80
C ALA A 6 -10.72 11.36 6.48
N TRP A 7 -10.30 12.08 5.44
CA TRP A 7 -10.92 12.00 4.12
C TRP A 7 -10.60 10.63 3.49
N GLN A 8 -11.64 9.85 3.22
CA GLN A 8 -11.53 8.59 2.47
C GLN A 8 -12.03 8.83 1.05
N PRO A 9 -11.24 8.53 0.01
CA PRO A 9 -11.67 8.71 -1.36
C PRO A 9 -12.75 7.68 -1.75
N PRO A 10 -13.75 8.07 -2.58
CA PRO A 10 -14.80 7.18 -3.05
C PRO A 10 -14.23 6.05 -3.92
N THR A 11 -14.80 4.85 -3.76
CA THR A 11 -14.23 3.55 -4.17
C THR A 11 -14.15 3.27 -5.68
N GLN A 12 -14.38 4.24 -6.56
CA GLN A 12 -14.41 4.01 -8.01
C GLN A 12 -13.53 4.93 -8.87
N ASP A 13 -12.91 5.97 -8.32
CA ASP A 13 -12.04 6.88 -9.09
C ASP A 13 -10.74 7.22 -8.34
N LEU A 14 -9.88 6.22 -8.12
CA LEU A 14 -8.46 6.49 -7.85
C LEU A 14 -7.67 6.49 -9.18
N VAL A 15 -8.13 7.28 -10.15
CA VAL A 15 -7.24 7.74 -11.21
C VAL A 15 -6.24 8.66 -10.52
N ASN A 16 -4.98 8.27 -10.51
CA ASN A 16 -3.91 9.11 -9.96
C ASN A 16 -3.98 10.50 -10.62
N PRO A 17 -4.22 11.59 -9.86
CA PRO A 17 -4.26 12.94 -10.42
C PRO A 17 -2.91 13.41 -10.99
N TYR A 18 -1.83 12.63 -10.80
CA TYR A 18 -0.49 12.87 -11.35
C TYR A 18 -0.23 12.15 -12.68
N LEU A 19 -1.26 11.96 -13.53
CA LEU A 19 -1.07 11.54 -14.92
C LEU A 19 -0.42 12.69 -15.72
N HIS A 20 0.91 12.75 -15.71
CA HIS A 20 1.66 13.50 -16.72
C HIS A 20 2.14 12.53 -17.80
N GLU A 21 1.83 12.83 -19.05
CA GLU A 21 2.35 12.11 -20.23
C GLU A 21 3.86 12.38 -20.34
N GLY A 22 4.66 11.51 -19.74
CA GLY A 22 6.12 11.63 -19.71
C GLY A 22 6.76 10.45 -18.98
N GLU A 23 7.96 10.08 -19.40
CA GLU A 23 8.73 8.98 -18.85
C GLU A 23 8.88 9.13 -17.32
N ILE A 24 8.27 8.21 -16.57
CA ILE A 24 8.13 8.32 -15.11
C ILE A 24 9.50 8.11 -14.46
N VAL A 25 10.24 9.19 -14.27
CA VAL A 25 11.41 9.21 -13.39
C VAL A 25 10.91 9.46 -11.96
N ALA A 26 11.14 8.47 -11.09
CA ALA A 26 10.89 8.43 -9.63
C ALA A 26 9.43 8.14 -9.15
N PRO A 27 9.23 7.53 -7.96
CA PRO A 27 7.93 6.97 -7.56
C PRO A 27 7.00 8.08 -7.07
N ALA A 28 6.29 8.75 -7.97
CA ALA A 28 5.34 9.79 -7.58
C ALA A 28 3.99 9.18 -7.16
N GLY A 29 3.87 8.77 -5.91
CA GLY A 29 2.59 8.36 -5.34
C GLY A 29 2.56 8.56 -3.82
N PRO A 30 1.38 8.69 -3.21
CA PRO A 30 1.27 8.78 -1.76
C PRO A 30 1.71 7.47 -1.10
N SER A 31 2.47 7.60 -0.01
CA SER A 31 2.83 6.47 0.85
C SER A 31 1.59 5.75 1.39
N VAL A 32 1.61 4.43 1.45
CA VAL A 32 0.55 3.66 2.14
C VAL A 32 0.89 3.56 3.62
N ARG A 33 -0.06 3.96 4.47
CA ARG A 33 0.09 3.98 5.93
C ARG A 33 -0.93 3.06 6.59
N THR A 34 -0.49 2.34 7.61
CA THR A 34 -1.38 1.62 8.53
C THR A 34 -2.16 2.60 9.41
N SER A 35 -3.29 2.19 10.00
CA SER A 35 -4.00 3.01 10.99
C SER A 35 -3.15 3.36 12.22
N ALA A 36 -2.08 2.62 12.48
CA ALA A 36 -1.13 2.88 13.55
C ALA A 36 0.00 3.86 13.17
N GLY A 37 -0.01 4.41 11.95
CA GLY A 37 0.94 5.43 11.49
C GLY A 37 2.24 4.90 10.90
N PHE A 38 2.39 3.58 10.72
CA PHE A 38 3.54 3.01 10.02
C PHE A 38 3.33 3.01 8.50
N CYS A 39 4.39 3.31 7.77
CA CYS A 39 4.47 3.11 6.34
C CYS A 39 4.84 1.66 6.02
N LEU A 40 4.66 1.24 4.77
CA LEU A 40 5.00 -0.11 4.33
C LEU A 40 6.32 -0.09 3.57
N GLU A 41 7.28 -0.92 3.95
CA GLU A 41 8.63 -0.98 3.37
C GLU A 41 8.94 -2.39 2.86
N PRO A 42 9.40 -2.56 1.61
CA PRO A 42 9.92 -3.83 1.11
C PRO A 42 11.17 -4.28 1.87
N LEU A 43 11.28 -5.58 2.12
CA LEU A 43 12.54 -6.17 2.59
C LEU A 43 13.39 -6.63 1.40
N ALA A 44 14.71 -6.48 1.51
CA ALA A 44 15.66 -6.97 0.50
C ALA A 44 15.53 -8.49 0.26
N GLN A 45 15.25 -9.27 1.31
CA GLN A 45 15.00 -10.71 1.23
C GLN A 45 13.57 -11.10 0.78
N GLY A 46 12.72 -10.11 0.43
CA GLY A 46 11.34 -10.33 0.01
C GLY A 46 10.30 -10.11 1.11
N GLY A 47 9.06 -9.87 0.69
CA GLY A 47 7.98 -9.46 1.57
C GLY A 47 8.00 -7.95 1.87
N VAL A 48 7.13 -7.56 2.80
CA VAL A 48 6.91 -6.16 3.20
C VAL A 48 6.76 -6.13 4.72
N VAL A 49 7.28 -5.09 5.35
CA VAL A 49 7.14 -4.83 6.78
C VAL A 49 6.54 -3.44 7.03
N THR A 50 6.02 -3.24 8.22
CA THR A 50 5.76 -1.90 8.76
C THR A 50 7.09 -1.20 9.08
N GLN A 51 7.20 0.07 8.76
CA GLN A 51 8.37 0.89 9.04
C GLN A 51 7.95 2.33 9.37
N ARG A 52 8.86 3.09 9.99
CA ARG A 52 8.72 4.54 10.11
C ARG A 52 8.47 5.19 8.75
N CYS A 53 7.62 6.21 8.71
CA CYS A 53 7.42 7.03 7.52
C CYS A 53 8.56 8.04 7.35
N TYR A 54 9.16 8.10 6.16
CA TYR A 54 10.19 9.07 5.79
C TYR A 54 9.66 10.00 4.71
N SER A 55 10.20 11.23 4.65
CA SER A 55 9.83 12.24 3.66
C SER A 55 10.41 11.98 2.27
N ASP A 56 11.41 11.10 2.15
CA ASP A 56 11.95 10.63 0.88
C ASP A 56 11.43 9.20 0.61
N PRO A 57 10.44 9.01 -0.27
CA PRO A 57 9.62 7.80 -0.32
C PRO A 57 10.24 6.64 -1.13
N VAL A 58 11.47 6.74 -1.65
CA VAL A 58 12.03 5.69 -2.54
C VAL A 58 12.05 4.29 -1.90
N THR A 59 12.17 4.19 -0.58
CA THR A 59 12.14 2.88 0.10
C THR A 59 10.74 2.41 0.45
N GLN A 60 9.70 3.25 0.37
CA GLN A 60 8.36 2.93 0.85
C GLN A 60 7.45 2.49 -0.29
N LEU A 61 6.45 1.67 0.05
CA LEU A 61 5.37 1.36 -0.90
C LEU A 61 4.44 2.56 -1.02
N VAL A 62 4.31 3.02 -2.25
CA VAL A 62 3.36 4.05 -2.66
C VAL A 62 2.20 3.45 -3.43
N TRP A 63 1.04 4.07 -3.35
CA TRP A 63 -0.10 3.71 -4.19
C TRP A 63 0.04 4.31 -5.59
N TRP A 64 -0.14 3.47 -6.62
CA TRP A 64 -0.15 3.88 -8.02
C TRP A 64 -1.23 3.10 -8.78
N GLN A 65 -2.43 3.69 -8.91
CA GLN A 65 -3.51 3.21 -9.79
C GLN A 65 -3.79 1.70 -9.73
N GLY A 66 -3.87 1.10 -8.52
CA GLY A 66 -4.08 -0.36 -8.38
C GLY A 66 -2.80 -1.17 -8.22
N GLN A 67 -1.65 -0.51 -8.15
CA GLN A 67 -0.36 -1.10 -7.84
C GLN A 67 0.18 -0.50 -6.53
N LEU A 68 0.94 -1.31 -5.81
CA LEU A 68 1.74 -0.84 -4.68
C LEU A 68 3.20 -0.89 -5.12
N ARG A 69 3.86 0.26 -5.25
CA ARG A 69 5.15 0.41 -5.92
C ARG A 69 6.24 0.86 -4.97
N SER A 70 7.47 0.39 -5.19
CA SER A 70 8.71 0.97 -4.67
C SER A 70 9.67 1.02 -5.85
N GLY A 71 9.85 2.23 -6.41
CA GLY A 71 10.54 2.45 -7.68
C GLY A 71 9.92 1.65 -8.85
N GLU A 72 10.75 0.85 -9.51
CA GLU A 72 10.36 -0.03 -10.63
C GLU A 72 9.71 -1.34 -10.17
N ARG A 73 9.57 -1.55 -8.86
CA ARG A 73 9.09 -2.80 -8.29
C ARG A 73 7.66 -2.66 -7.77
N CYS A 74 6.85 -3.67 -8.04
CA CYS A 74 5.45 -3.73 -7.64
C CYS A 74 5.23 -4.89 -6.65
N LEU A 75 4.43 -4.66 -5.62
CA LEU A 75 4.00 -5.71 -4.70
C LEU A 75 3.02 -6.64 -5.42
N ASP A 76 3.42 -7.88 -5.57
CA ASP A 76 2.66 -8.97 -6.13
C ASP A 76 2.19 -9.93 -5.04
N HIS A 77 1.05 -10.57 -5.29
CA HIS A 77 0.39 -11.52 -4.40
C HIS A 77 0.05 -12.86 -5.08
N ASN A 78 0.50 -13.06 -6.33
CA ASN A 78 0.21 -14.28 -7.08
C ASN A 78 0.81 -15.50 -6.37
N GLY A 79 0.01 -16.55 -6.15
CA GLY A 79 0.47 -17.73 -5.41
C GLY A 79 0.47 -17.57 -3.88
N GLY A 80 -0.24 -16.57 -3.36
CA GLY A 80 -0.55 -16.44 -1.92
C GLY A 80 0.53 -15.80 -1.06
N LEU A 81 1.64 -15.37 -1.66
CA LEU A 81 2.76 -14.73 -0.97
C LEU A 81 2.95 -13.30 -1.47
N LEU A 82 3.27 -12.40 -0.55
CA LEU A 82 3.67 -11.04 -0.87
C LEU A 82 5.13 -11.02 -1.33
N ARG A 83 5.37 -10.54 -2.54
CA ARG A 83 6.72 -10.40 -3.11
C ARG A 83 6.82 -9.12 -3.93
N LEU A 84 8.00 -8.54 -4.05
CA LEU A 84 8.23 -7.48 -5.03
C LEU A 84 8.69 -8.09 -6.35
N THR A 85 8.08 -7.70 -7.45
CA THR A 85 8.46 -8.07 -8.83
C THR A 85 8.67 -6.80 -9.66
N HIS A 86 9.25 -6.91 -10.86
CA HIS A 86 9.24 -5.79 -11.80
C HIS A 86 7.79 -5.39 -12.10
N CYS A 87 7.51 -4.10 -12.12
CA CYS A 87 6.18 -3.62 -12.46
C CYS A 87 5.80 -4.00 -13.89
N ASP A 88 4.63 -4.59 -14.05
CA ASP A 88 3.95 -4.80 -15.32
C ASP A 88 2.72 -3.89 -15.39
N GLN A 89 1.86 -4.07 -16.38
CA GLN A 89 0.60 -3.32 -16.50
C GLN A 89 -0.53 -3.87 -15.60
N ALA A 90 -0.27 -4.90 -14.77
CA ALA A 90 -1.31 -5.54 -14.00
C ALA A 90 -1.71 -4.71 -12.77
N LEU A 91 -3.02 -4.48 -12.62
CA LEU A 91 -3.61 -3.84 -11.45
C LEU A 91 -3.94 -4.92 -10.40
N ARG A 92 -3.02 -5.09 -9.46
CA ARG A 92 -3.02 -6.22 -8.51
C ARG A 92 -3.82 -5.90 -7.24
N TRP A 93 -4.02 -4.64 -6.92
CA TRP A 93 -4.64 -4.20 -5.66
C TRP A 93 -5.87 -3.35 -5.92
N VAL A 94 -6.89 -3.53 -5.09
CA VAL A 94 -8.13 -2.76 -5.13
C VAL A 94 -8.37 -2.16 -3.76
N TRP A 95 -8.49 -0.84 -3.68
CA TRP A 95 -8.87 -0.16 -2.45
C TRP A 95 -10.36 -0.30 -2.19
N ARG A 96 -10.76 -0.82 -1.03
CA ARG A 96 -12.17 -1.00 -0.63
C ARG A 96 -12.34 -0.75 0.85
N LEU A 97 -13.14 0.27 1.20
CA LEU A 97 -13.50 0.59 2.59
C LEU A 97 -12.29 0.69 3.55
N GLY A 98 -11.19 1.30 3.07
CA GLY A 98 -9.95 1.43 3.83
C GLY A 98 -9.02 0.22 3.76
N SER A 99 -9.41 -0.88 3.11
CA SER A 99 -8.57 -2.06 2.93
C SER A 99 -8.00 -2.16 1.52
N LEU A 100 -6.81 -2.76 1.41
CA LEU A 100 -6.18 -3.12 0.15
C LEU A 100 -6.46 -4.60 -0.13
N GLN A 101 -7.31 -4.89 -1.11
CA GLN A 101 -7.70 -6.26 -1.47
C GLN A 101 -6.92 -6.73 -2.70
N ALA A 102 -6.45 -7.98 -2.66
CA ALA A 102 -5.89 -8.65 -3.82
C ALA A 102 -6.96 -8.82 -4.91
N SER A 103 -6.64 -8.41 -6.14
CA SER A 103 -7.62 -8.34 -7.23
C SER A 103 -8.17 -9.71 -7.65
N ASN A 104 -7.41 -10.79 -7.46
CA ASN A 104 -7.78 -12.17 -7.83
C ASN A 104 -8.43 -12.97 -6.69
N THR A 105 -7.89 -12.93 -5.47
CA THR A 105 -8.37 -13.74 -4.33
C THR A 105 -9.33 -12.98 -3.41
N LYS A 106 -9.40 -11.66 -3.51
CA LYS A 106 -10.17 -10.77 -2.63
C LYS A 106 -9.72 -10.80 -1.16
N GLN A 107 -8.59 -11.43 -0.85
CA GLN A 107 -7.96 -11.35 0.47
C GLN A 107 -7.41 -9.95 0.73
N CYS A 108 -7.38 -9.55 1.99
CA CYS A 108 -6.90 -8.25 2.43
C CYS A 108 -5.39 -8.30 2.76
N LEU A 109 -4.70 -7.21 2.47
CA LEU A 109 -3.39 -6.92 3.06
C LEU A 109 -3.55 -6.78 4.58
N ASP A 110 -2.70 -7.47 5.34
CA ASP A 110 -2.86 -7.65 6.78
C ASP A 110 -1.53 -7.45 7.50
N VAL A 111 -1.49 -6.59 8.52
CA VAL A 111 -0.36 -6.48 9.45
C VAL A 111 -0.43 -7.66 10.41
N ALA A 112 0.58 -8.53 10.34
CA ALA A 112 0.54 -9.83 11.00
C ALA A 112 0.41 -9.71 12.53
N GLY A 113 -0.56 -10.43 13.09
CA GLY A 113 -0.79 -10.48 14.53
C GLY A 113 -1.28 -9.17 15.15
N ASN A 114 -1.76 -8.22 14.34
CA ASN A 114 -2.26 -6.91 14.80
C ASN A 114 -1.24 -6.17 15.68
N ARG A 115 0.05 -6.27 15.32
CA ARG A 115 1.15 -5.64 16.06
C ARG A 115 1.46 -4.27 15.47
N ASN A 116 1.42 -3.26 16.33
CA ASN A 116 1.73 -1.87 15.96
C ASN A 116 3.21 -1.56 16.28
N ARG A 117 4.13 -2.20 15.57
CA ARG A 117 5.58 -2.02 15.75
C ARG A 117 6.31 -2.05 14.41
N GLU A 118 7.41 -1.30 14.29
CA GLU A 118 8.37 -1.42 13.18
C GLU A 118 8.84 -2.88 13.00
N GLY A 119 9.03 -3.28 11.74
CA GLY A 119 9.46 -4.62 11.35
C GLY A 119 8.36 -5.68 11.41
N THR A 120 7.09 -5.31 11.59
CA THR A 120 5.98 -6.28 11.59
C THR A 120 5.68 -6.70 10.16
N PRO A 121 5.71 -8.00 9.81
CA PRO A 121 5.44 -8.47 8.46
C PRO A 121 4.00 -8.22 8.01
N LEU A 122 3.85 -7.95 6.73
CA LEU A 122 2.56 -7.94 6.04
C LEU A 122 2.30 -9.33 5.44
N ARG A 123 1.03 -9.70 5.34
CA ARG A 123 0.57 -10.95 4.71
C ARG A 123 -0.75 -10.76 3.99
N LEU A 124 -1.21 -11.79 3.29
CA LEU A 124 -2.60 -11.91 2.86
C LEU A 124 -3.38 -12.64 3.95
N ALA A 125 -4.57 -12.13 4.27
CA ALA A 125 -5.51 -12.78 5.16
C ALA A 125 -6.94 -12.52 4.68
N ASP A 126 -7.89 -13.33 5.17
CA ASP A 126 -9.30 -13.06 4.92
C ASP A 126 -9.68 -11.68 5.47
N CYS A 127 -10.54 -10.98 4.73
CA CYS A 127 -10.98 -9.65 5.12
C CYS A 127 -11.97 -9.74 6.28
N TYR A 128 -11.66 -9.10 7.41
CA TYR A 128 -12.55 -8.99 8.56
C TYR A 128 -12.71 -7.56 9.08
N GLY A 129 -12.10 -6.57 8.41
CA GLY A 129 -12.29 -5.14 8.71
C GLY A 129 -11.59 -4.67 9.98
N GLY A 130 -10.64 -5.45 10.52
CA GLY A 130 -9.84 -5.04 11.67
C GLY A 130 -8.89 -3.88 11.35
N ALA A 131 -8.43 -3.19 12.40
CA ALA A 131 -7.50 -2.06 12.27
C ALA A 131 -6.18 -2.44 11.56
N ASN A 132 -5.74 -3.69 11.68
CA ASN A 132 -4.56 -4.21 11.00
C ASN A 132 -4.77 -4.53 9.50
N GLN A 133 -5.99 -4.35 9.00
CA GLN A 133 -6.34 -4.43 7.57
C GLN A 133 -6.84 -3.08 7.03
N ASN A 134 -6.69 -2.01 7.82
CA ASN A 134 -7.11 -0.67 7.45
C ASN A 134 -5.87 0.21 7.21
N PHE A 135 -5.90 0.89 6.07
CA PHE A 135 -4.82 1.70 5.56
C PHE A 135 -5.35 3.07 5.12
N SER A 136 -4.44 4.02 5.03
CA SER A 136 -4.66 5.36 4.49
C SER A 136 -3.53 5.73 3.55
N LEU A 137 -3.76 6.79 2.77
CA LEU A 137 -2.73 7.42 1.95
C LEU A 137 -2.09 8.54 2.77
N GLY A 138 -0.76 8.57 2.82
CA GLY A 138 0.01 9.71 3.31
C GLY A 138 0.11 10.80 2.25
N GLU A 139 0.88 11.85 2.55
CA GLU A 139 1.18 12.89 1.55
C GLU A 139 2.00 12.29 0.39
N ALA A 140 1.76 12.80 -0.82
CA ALA A 140 2.62 12.54 -1.96
C ALA A 140 3.91 13.35 -1.79
N GLY A 141 5.07 12.69 -1.93
CA GLY A 141 6.38 13.35 -1.96
C GLY A 141 6.63 14.10 -3.25
#